data_AF-A0A428PK31-F1
#
_entry.id   AF-A0A428PK31-F1
#
_cell.length_a   1.000
_cell.length_b   1.000
_cell.length_c   1.000
_cell.angle_alpha   90.00
_cell.angle_beta   90.00
_cell.angle_gamma   90.00
#
_symmetry.space_group_name_H-M   'P 1'
#
loop_
_entity.id
_entity.type
_entity.pdbx_description
1 polymer ?
#
loop_
_entity_poly.entity_id
_entity_poly.type
_entity_poly.pdbx_seq_one_letter_code
_entity_poly.pdbx_strand_id
1 'polypeptide(L)'
;MHAPSIVTVLAALPAAMACLGYTGGVPKATGSKSLSSPKTIGKGQVFDAGWVRYDRGVKCSGQAEGGSKDAVFILEEGATLRNVIIGANQREGIHCKGACNIEFAWFEDVCEDAISILGSGTANIIGGGAYHASDKVIQHNGCGHVNIVNFYANDYGKVYRSCGNCKGNTNCKRSVHMEGTTAVKGGELIGINTNYGDKATYSNNCYPKTQCQGYKGCDKSKGECEPSKAAKC
;
A
#
# COMPACT_ATOMS: atom_id res chain seq x y z
N MET A 1 -30.72 31.40 50.52
CA MET A 1 -29.50 30.71 50.06
C MET A 1 -29.80 30.12 48.69
N HIS A 2 -29.35 30.76 47.61
CA HIS A 2 -29.55 30.27 46.25
C HIS A 2 -28.17 30.05 45.65
N ALA A 3 -27.80 28.78 45.49
CA ALA A 3 -26.57 28.39 44.82
C ALA A 3 -26.81 28.49 43.30
N PRO A 4 -25.95 29.19 42.54
CA PRO A 4 -26.05 29.21 41.10
C PRO A 4 -25.53 27.87 40.57
N SER A 5 -26.38 27.12 39.86
CA SER A 5 -25.97 25.96 39.10
C SER A 5 -25.09 26.41 37.94
N ILE A 6 -23.79 26.10 38.02
CA ILE A 6 -22.85 26.26 36.91
C ILE A 6 -23.17 25.16 35.89
N VAL A 7 -23.76 25.55 34.77
CA VAL A 7 -23.93 24.68 33.60
C VAL A 7 -22.59 24.61 32.89
N THR A 8 -21.86 23.51 33.09
CA THR A 8 -20.62 23.22 32.36
C THR A 8 -20.98 22.83 30.93
N VAL A 9 -20.85 23.77 29.99
CA VAL A 9 -20.94 23.46 28.56
C VAL A 9 -19.67 22.72 28.17
N LEU A 10 -19.74 21.40 28.09
CA LEU A 10 -18.72 20.57 27.48
C LEU A 10 -18.77 20.88 25.96
N ALA A 11 -17.92 21.79 25.50
CA ALA A 11 -17.72 21.98 24.07
C ALA A 11 -17.15 20.68 23.51
N ALA A 12 -17.99 19.89 22.85
CA ALA A 12 -17.53 18.77 22.04
C ALA A 12 -16.69 19.37 20.91
N LEU A 13 -15.36 19.33 21.06
CA LEU A 13 -14.45 19.56 19.94
C LEU A 13 -14.90 18.62 18.83
N PRO A 14 -15.25 19.11 17.63
CA PRO A 14 -15.46 18.22 16.51
C PRO A 14 -14.16 17.43 16.37
N ALA A 15 -14.23 16.11 16.57
CA ALA A 15 -13.13 15.23 16.21
C ALA A 15 -12.91 15.48 14.72
N ALA A 16 -11.92 16.30 14.38
CA ALA A 16 -11.54 16.54 13.01
C ALA A 16 -11.17 15.15 12.46
N MET A 17 -12.03 14.63 11.57
CA MET A 17 -11.73 13.46 10.74
C MET A 17 -10.56 13.85 9.83
N ALA A 18 -9.37 13.95 10.41
CA ALA A 18 -8.18 14.34 9.71
C ALA A 18 -7.55 13.06 9.16
N CYS A 19 -7.45 12.99 7.83
CA CYS A 19 -6.42 12.16 7.23
C CYS A 19 -5.05 12.63 7.73
N LEU A 20 -4.20 11.67 8.07
CA LEU A 20 -2.91 11.88 8.74
C LEU A 20 -1.73 11.50 7.85
N GLY A 21 -1.97 11.14 6.58
CA GLY A 21 -0.92 10.94 5.59
C GLY A 21 -0.08 12.20 5.41
N TYR A 22 1.24 12.06 5.52
CA TYR A 22 2.18 13.18 5.42
C TYR A 22 2.15 13.78 4.01
N THR A 23 1.83 15.07 3.90
CA THR A 23 1.69 15.79 2.62
C THR A 23 2.90 16.63 2.24
N GLY A 24 3.98 16.61 3.02
CA GLY A 24 5.17 17.44 2.82
C GLY A 24 6.11 16.97 1.71
N GLY A 25 5.74 15.96 0.93
CA GLY A 25 6.56 15.46 -0.18
C GLY A 25 7.47 14.29 0.20
N VAL A 26 8.26 13.85 -0.78
CA VAL A 26 9.34 12.86 -0.54
C VAL A 26 10.41 13.50 0.36
N PRO A 27 10.85 12.83 1.43
CA PRO A 27 11.92 13.32 2.30
C PRO A 27 13.22 13.58 1.52
N LYS A 28 14.07 14.46 2.04
CA LYS A 28 15.38 14.70 1.45
C LYS A 28 16.26 13.45 1.60
N ALA A 29 16.68 12.88 0.47
CA ALA A 29 17.58 11.73 0.48
C ALA A 29 18.93 12.07 1.13
N THR A 30 19.41 11.18 2.01
CA THR A 30 20.73 11.29 2.66
C THR A 30 21.87 10.73 1.80
N GLY A 31 21.51 9.96 0.77
CA GLY A 31 22.40 9.37 -0.21
C GLY A 31 21.60 8.67 -1.30
N SER A 32 22.28 8.08 -2.28
CA SER A 32 21.63 7.30 -3.34
C SER A 32 22.45 6.07 -3.71
N LYS A 33 21.77 4.95 -3.98
CA LYS A 33 22.36 3.66 -4.35
C LYS A 33 21.54 3.00 -5.46
N SER A 34 22.17 2.75 -6.60
CA SER A 34 21.60 1.89 -7.65
C SER A 34 22.07 0.46 -7.45
N LEU A 35 21.13 -0.47 -7.27
CA LEU A 35 21.41 -1.87 -7.00
C LEU A 35 21.39 -2.70 -8.28
N SER A 36 22.44 -3.49 -8.52
CA SER A 36 22.48 -4.44 -9.64
C SER A 36 21.53 -5.63 -9.45
N SER A 37 21.23 -5.99 -8.20
CA SER A 37 20.27 -7.03 -7.81
C SER A 37 19.36 -6.55 -6.66
N PRO A 38 18.20 -7.17 -6.43
CA PRO A 38 17.37 -6.84 -5.28
C PRO A 38 18.15 -6.97 -3.97
N LYS A 39 17.89 -6.07 -3.03
CA LYS A 39 18.41 -6.19 -1.67
C LYS A 39 17.43 -6.98 -0.81
N THR A 40 17.81 -8.19 -0.43
CA THR A 40 17.01 -9.02 0.46
C THR A 40 17.24 -8.65 1.92
N ILE A 41 16.15 -8.45 2.67
CA ILE A 41 16.14 -8.32 4.13
C ILE A 41 15.68 -9.65 4.70
N GLY A 42 16.53 -10.28 5.53
CA GLY A 42 16.30 -11.62 6.03
C GLY A 42 15.14 -11.72 7.01
N LYS A 43 14.72 -12.95 7.32
CA LYS A 43 13.56 -13.22 8.19
C LYS A 43 13.69 -12.53 9.53
N GLY A 44 12.65 -11.78 9.93
CA GLY A 44 12.60 -11.03 11.18
C GLY A 44 13.62 -9.89 11.31
N GLN A 45 14.42 -9.60 10.27
CA GLN A 45 15.45 -8.57 10.34
C GLN A 45 14.86 -7.19 10.06
N VAL A 46 15.44 -6.18 10.71
CA VAL A 46 15.14 -4.78 10.46
C VAL A 46 16.25 -4.17 9.62
N PHE A 47 15.87 -3.48 8.54
CA PHE A 47 16.76 -2.61 7.79
C PHE A 47 16.23 -1.18 7.82
N ASP A 48 16.95 -0.32 8.53
CA ASP A 48 16.74 1.12 8.48
C ASP A 48 17.63 1.71 7.38
N ALA A 49 17.02 2.29 6.36
CA ALA A 49 17.71 2.87 5.24
C ALA A 49 18.19 4.30 5.50
N GLY A 50 17.83 4.93 6.63
CA GLY A 50 18.32 6.25 7.02
C GLY A 50 18.02 7.33 5.97
N TRP A 51 16.90 7.22 5.26
CA TRP A 51 16.49 8.06 4.13
C TRP A 51 17.40 8.00 2.91
N VAL A 52 18.16 6.92 2.74
CA VAL A 52 18.90 6.68 1.49
C VAL A 52 17.92 6.31 0.39
N ARG A 53 18.12 6.90 -0.80
CA ARG A 53 17.40 6.54 -2.03
C ARG A 53 18.00 5.26 -2.63
N TYR A 54 17.15 4.30 -2.97
CA TYR A 54 17.51 3.07 -3.66
C TYR A 54 16.73 2.95 -4.97
N ASP A 55 17.41 2.49 -6.02
CA ASP A 55 16.77 2.11 -7.28
C ASP A 55 17.53 0.92 -7.92
N ARG A 56 17.20 0.58 -9.17
CA ARG A 56 17.85 -0.48 -9.94
C ARG A 56 18.69 0.03 -11.11
N GLY A 57 18.80 1.35 -11.28
CA GLY A 57 19.50 1.97 -12.42
C GLY A 57 18.89 1.65 -13.78
N VAL A 58 17.65 1.12 -13.83
CA VAL A 58 16.96 0.77 -15.08
C VAL A 58 15.70 1.61 -15.22
N LYS A 59 15.50 2.22 -16.39
CA LYS A 59 14.29 3.00 -16.64
C LYS A 59 13.07 2.09 -16.62
N CYS A 60 11.97 2.59 -16.04
CA CYS A 60 10.67 1.96 -16.13
C CYS A 60 10.29 1.66 -17.59
N SER A 61 9.79 0.45 -17.86
CA SER A 61 9.35 0.02 -19.18
C SER A 61 7.83 -0.18 -19.28
N GLY A 62 7.06 0.47 -18.40
CA GLY A 62 5.61 0.36 -18.32
C GLY A 62 5.13 -0.80 -17.45
N GLN A 63 3.89 -1.22 -17.66
CA GLN A 63 3.12 -2.17 -16.83
C GLN A 63 3.40 -3.66 -17.12
N ALA A 64 4.54 -3.99 -17.73
CA ALA A 64 4.87 -5.39 -18.01
C ALA A 64 5.33 -6.06 -16.71
N GLU A 65 4.60 -7.10 -16.26
CA GLU A 65 4.84 -7.74 -14.97
C GLU A 65 6.31 -8.17 -14.81
N GLY A 66 6.96 -7.60 -13.79
CA GLY A 66 8.28 -7.97 -13.34
C GLY A 66 8.28 -9.23 -12.48
N GLY A 67 9.48 -9.74 -12.21
CA GLY A 67 9.67 -10.77 -11.18
C GLY A 67 10.35 -10.17 -9.96
N SER A 68 10.41 -10.93 -8.86
CA SER A 68 11.20 -10.52 -7.67
C SER A 68 12.67 -10.20 -7.97
N LYS A 69 13.25 -10.70 -9.07
CA LYS A 69 14.61 -10.33 -9.52
C LYS A 69 14.73 -8.85 -9.93
N ASP A 70 13.61 -8.21 -10.26
CA ASP A 70 13.52 -6.83 -10.73
C ASP A 70 13.15 -5.86 -9.59
N ALA A 71 12.77 -6.39 -8.41
CA ALA A 71 12.46 -5.59 -7.22
C ALA A 71 13.66 -4.80 -6.70
N VAL A 72 13.42 -3.64 -6.08
CA VAL A 72 14.45 -2.94 -5.30
C VAL A 72 14.76 -3.69 -4.01
N PHE A 73 13.71 -4.07 -3.28
CA PHE A 73 13.82 -4.80 -2.02
C PHE A 73 12.97 -6.07 -2.00
N ILE A 74 13.49 -7.10 -1.35
CA ILE A 74 12.74 -8.31 -0.99
C ILE A 74 12.75 -8.42 0.53
N LEU A 75 11.57 -8.45 1.14
CA LEU A 75 11.39 -8.67 2.57
C LEU A 75 10.97 -10.12 2.77
N GLU A 76 11.81 -10.89 3.46
CA GLU A 76 11.44 -12.22 3.93
C GLU A 76 10.45 -12.14 5.11
N GLU A 77 9.88 -13.28 5.49
CA GLU A 77 8.89 -13.38 6.59
C GLU A 77 9.33 -12.60 7.85
N GLY A 78 8.46 -11.70 8.32
CA GLY A 78 8.65 -10.87 9.50
C GLY A 78 9.66 -9.73 9.35
N ALA A 79 10.25 -9.52 8.17
CA ALA A 79 11.23 -8.46 7.96
C ALA A 79 10.59 -7.06 8.03
N THR A 80 11.38 -6.09 8.48
CA THR A 80 11.02 -4.67 8.52
C THR A 80 11.95 -3.84 7.67
N LEU A 81 11.39 -3.02 6.78
CA LEU A 81 12.12 -1.99 6.04
C LEU A 81 11.60 -0.61 6.46
N ARG A 82 12.51 0.30 6.83
CA ARG A 82 12.12 1.64 7.26
C ARG A 82 12.98 2.78 6.75
N ASN A 83 12.38 3.98 6.74
CA ASN A 83 13.02 5.25 6.35
C ASN A 83 13.73 5.13 5.01
N VAL A 84 13.02 4.71 3.97
CA VAL A 84 13.59 4.42 2.65
C VAL A 84 12.95 5.29 1.58
N ILE A 85 13.74 5.70 0.59
CA ILE A 85 13.24 6.32 -0.64
C ILE A 85 13.51 5.35 -1.79
N ILE A 86 12.50 5.10 -2.60
CA ILE A 86 12.57 4.28 -3.81
C ILE A 86 12.53 5.23 -5.01
N GLY A 87 13.62 5.26 -5.76
CA GLY A 87 13.77 6.14 -6.91
C GLY A 87 13.06 5.64 -8.17
N ALA A 88 12.88 6.52 -9.15
CA ALA A 88 12.14 6.26 -10.39
C ALA A 88 12.77 5.21 -11.32
N ASN A 89 14.08 4.95 -11.20
CA ASN A 89 14.81 4.00 -12.06
C ASN A 89 14.67 2.55 -11.56
N GLN A 90 13.42 2.08 -11.51
CA GLN A 90 13.04 0.76 -11.05
C GLN A 90 11.91 0.19 -11.91
N ARG A 91 11.73 -1.14 -11.85
CA ARG A 91 10.61 -1.85 -12.49
C ARG A 91 9.59 -2.31 -11.45
N GLU A 92 10.11 -2.90 -10.38
CA GLU A 92 9.37 -3.41 -9.24
C GLU A 92 9.91 -2.76 -7.96
N GLY A 93 9.01 -2.33 -7.06
CA GLY A 93 9.39 -1.64 -5.83
C GLY A 93 9.85 -2.59 -4.71
N ILE A 94 8.95 -2.88 -3.77
CA ILE A 94 9.19 -3.68 -2.57
C ILE A 94 8.34 -4.95 -2.62
N HIS A 95 8.95 -6.13 -2.49
CA HIS A 95 8.24 -7.40 -2.46
C HIS A 95 8.25 -7.99 -1.05
N CYS A 96 7.09 -8.30 -0.47
CA CYS A 96 6.98 -9.08 0.76
C CYS A 96 6.74 -10.56 0.44
N LYS A 97 7.62 -11.44 0.92
CA LYS A 97 7.54 -12.91 0.74
C LYS A 97 6.69 -13.60 1.79
N GLY A 98 6.11 -12.85 2.72
CA GLY A 98 5.20 -13.30 3.76
C GLY A 98 4.76 -12.12 4.61
N ALA A 99 4.58 -12.30 5.93
CA ALA A 99 4.35 -11.17 6.82
C ALA A 99 5.52 -10.17 6.73
N CYS A 100 5.25 -8.87 6.76
CA CYS A 100 6.30 -7.84 6.64
C CYS A 100 5.86 -6.51 7.23
N ASN A 101 6.84 -5.65 7.54
CA ASN A 101 6.59 -4.28 7.98
C ASN A 101 7.34 -3.30 7.06
N ILE A 102 6.61 -2.29 6.57
CA ILE A 102 7.13 -1.22 5.74
C ILE A 102 6.76 0.08 6.44
N GLU A 103 7.76 0.78 6.95
CA GLU A 103 7.56 1.97 7.78
C GLU A 103 8.25 3.16 7.12
N PHE A 104 7.49 4.19 6.75
CA PHE A 104 8.04 5.40 6.16
C PHE A 104 8.84 5.12 4.87
N ALA A 105 8.24 4.35 3.95
CA ALA A 105 8.78 4.13 2.60
C ALA A 105 8.16 5.13 1.61
N TRP A 106 8.99 5.84 0.86
CA TRP A 106 8.57 6.79 -0.17
C TRP A 106 8.92 6.31 -1.57
N PHE A 107 8.00 6.43 -2.51
CA PHE A 107 8.20 6.05 -3.92
C PHE A 107 8.06 7.29 -4.79
N GLU A 108 9.16 7.68 -5.45
CA GLU A 108 9.22 8.90 -6.26
C GLU A 108 8.42 8.78 -7.55
N ASP A 109 8.42 7.59 -8.16
CA ASP A 109 7.69 7.28 -9.39
C ASP A 109 7.47 5.76 -9.44
N VAL A 110 6.21 5.33 -9.42
CA VAL A 110 5.83 3.92 -9.42
C VAL A 110 5.76 3.42 -10.86
N CYS A 111 6.63 2.47 -11.20
CA CYS A 111 6.62 1.82 -12.50
C CYS A 111 5.43 0.87 -12.65
N GLU A 112 5.52 -0.34 -12.11
CA GLU A 112 4.40 -1.29 -12.06
C GLU A 112 3.65 -1.15 -10.73
N ASP A 113 4.21 -1.71 -9.66
CA ASP A 113 3.69 -1.67 -8.29
C ASP A 113 4.75 -1.10 -7.34
N ALA A 114 4.34 -0.29 -6.37
CA ALA A 114 5.24 0.16 -5.30
C ALA A 114 5.50 -0.98 -4.31
N ILE A 115 4.44 -1.68 -3.90
CA ILE A 115 4.50 -2.73 -2.89
C ILE A 115 3.71 -3.95 -3.37
N SER A 116 4.38 -5.09 -3.46
CA SER A 116 3.80 -6.37 -3.86
C SER A 116 3.86 -7.36 -2.69
N ILE A 117 2.71 -7.68 -2.12
CA ILE A 117 2.57 -8.64 -1.01
C ILE A 117 2.34 -10.01 -1.64
N LEU A 118 3.43 -10.74 -1.84
CA LEU A 118 3.44 -12.01 -2.56
C LEU A 118 3.11 -13.20 -1.65
N GLY A 119 3.66 -13.19 -0.43
CA GLY A 119 3.41 -14.24 0.54
C GLY A 119 2.18 -14.00 1.41
N SER A 120 1.75 -15.05 2.10
CA SER A 120 0.65 -14.97 3.05
C SER A 120 1.09 -14.41 4.40
N GLY A 121 0.16 -13.83 5.15
CA GLY A 121 0.42 -13.25 6.48
C GLY A 121 -0.16 -11.85 6.62
N THR A 122 0.40 -11.08 7.56
CA THR A 122 0.04 -9.68 7.77
C THR A 122 1.14 -8.77 7.28
N ALA A 123 0.80 -7.85 6.36
CA ALA A 123 1.68 -6.76 5.94
C ALA A 123 1.25 -5.46 6.64
N ASN A 124 2.19 -4.77 7.28
CA ASN A 124 1.96 -3.46 7.88
C ASN A 124 2.66 -2.39 7.05
N ILE A 125 1.90 -1.41 6.55
CA ILE A 125 2.39 -0.27 5.77
C ILE A 125 2.03 0.97 6.57
N ILE A 126 3.04 1.61 7.17
CA ILE A 126 2.86 2.68 8.15
C ILE A 126 3.60 3.92 7.69
N GLY A 127 2.88 5.01 7.43
CA GLY A 127 3.46 6.23 6.90
C GLY A 127 4.02 6.05 5.50
N GLY A 128 4.82 7.01 5.05
CA GLY A 128 5.37 6.99 3.69
C GLY A 128 4.36 7.44 2.63
N GLY A 129 4.71 7.23 1.37
CA GLY A 129 3.82 7.59 0.28
C GLY A 129 4.33 7.25 -1.10
N ALA A 130 3.45 7.33 -2.09
CA ALA A 130 3.77 7.01 -3.48
C ALA A 130 3.23 8.06 -4.45
N TYR A 131 3.99 8.27 -5.52
CA TYR A 131 3.64 9.14 -6.63
C TYR A 131 3.56 8.34 -7.94
N HIS A 132 2.66 8.76 -8.83
CA HIS A 132 2.63 8.35 -10.24
C HIS A 132 2.38 6.85 -10.50
N ALA A 133 1.51 6.22 -9.71
CA ALA A 133 1.15 4.81 -9.89
C ALA A 133 0.00 4.63 -10.89
N SER A 134 0.32 4.37 -12.16
CA SER A 134 -0.70 4.37 -13.24
C SER A 134 -1.85 3.37 -13.04
N ASP A 135 -1.60 2.20 -12.42
CA ASP A 135 -2.64 1.22 -12.05
C ASP A 135 -2.79 1.06 -10.54
N LYS A 136 -1.78 0.53 -9.84
CA LYS A 136 -1.90 0.17 -8.42
C LYS A 136 -0.62 0.49 -7.63
N VAL A 137 -0.79 1.01 -6.41
CA VAL A 137 0.34 1.26 -5.50
C VAL A 137 0.68 -0.02 -4.75
N ILE A 138 -0.32 -0.65 -4.12
CA ILE A 138 -0.16 -1.84 -3.30
C ILE A 138 -0.95 -2.99 -3.92
N GLN A 139 -0.24 -4.03 -4.34
CA GLN A 139 -0.78 -5.27 -4.88
C GLN A 139 -0.72 -6.38 -3.84
N HIS A 140 -1.87 -6.96 -3.49
CA HIS A 140 -1.97 -8.04 -2.51
C HIS A 140 -2.28 -9.36 -3.21
N ASN A 141 -1.25 -10.19 -3.39
CA ASN A 141 -1.30 -11.49 -4.07
C ASN A 141 -1.42 -12.66 -3.07
N GLY A 142 -0.72 -12.59 -1.94
CA GLY A 142 -0.81 -13.59 -0.88
C GLY A 142 -2.15 -13.59 -0.14
N CYS A 143 -2.33 -14.52 0.80
CA CYS A 143 -3.53 -14.57 1.63
C CYS A 143 -3.29 -13.90 2.98
N GLY A 144 -4.29 -13.21 3.53
CA GLY A 144 -4.18 -12.61 4.85
C GLY A 144 -4.63 -11.16 4.90
N HIS A 145 -3.84 -10.33 5.58
CA HIS A 145 -4.25 -8.99 6.00
C HIS A 145 -3.23 -7.91 5.65
N VAL A 146 -3.70 -6.72 5.32
CA VAL A 146 -2.85 -5.54 5.11
C VAL A 146 -3.36 -4.39 5.96
N ASN A 147 -2.50 -3.83 6.80
CA ASN A 147 -2.75 -2.56 7.47
C ASN A 147 -2.08 -1.45 6.68
N ILE A 148 -2.82 -0.40 6.34
CA ILE A 148 -2.33 0.80 5.66
C ILE A 148 -2.69 1.99 6.55
N VAL A 149 -1.70 2.56 7.22
CA VAL A 149 -1.91 3.60 8.22
C VAL A 149 -1.12 4.85 7.84
N ASN A 150 -1.80 5.99 7.77
CA ASN A 150 -1.19 7.31 7.52
C ASN A 150 -0.35 7.36 6.24
N PHE A 151 -0.78 6.66 5.20
CA PHE A 151 -0.09 6.63 3.90
C PHE A 151 -0.47 7.85 3.04
N TYR A 152 0.45 8.31 2.21
CA TYR A 152 0.18 9.35 1.21
C TYR A 152 0.18 8.79 -0.22
N ALA A 153 -0.81 9.15 -1.04
CA ALA A 153 -0.84 8.77 -2.45
C ALA A 153 -1.18 9.97 -3.35
N ASN A 154 -0.44 10.15 -4.44
CA ASN A 154 -0.68 11.21 -5.40
C ASN A 154 -0.51 10.68 -6.82
N ASP A 155 -1.50 10.95 -7.67
CA ASP A 155 -1.51 10.48 -9.07
C ASP A 155 -1.46 8.95 -9.13
N TYR A 156 -2.61 8.32 -8.89
CA TYR A 156 -2.70 6.87 -8.74
C TYR A 156 -3.99 6.31 -9.36
N GLY A 157 -3.92 5.07 -9.86
CA GLY A 157 -5.11 4.31 -10.24
C GLY A 157 -5.85 3.78 -9.01
N LYS A 158 -5.15 2.96 -8.19
CA LYS A 158 -5.66 2.35 -6.96
C LYS A 158 -4.60 2.35 -5.86
N VAL A 159 -4.94 2.71 -4.63
CA VAL A 159 -3.95 2.61 -3.52
C VAL A 159 -3.72 1.16 -3.14
N TYR A 160 -4.79 0.39 -2.95
CA TYR A 160 -4.73 -1.02 -2.61
C TYR A 160 -5.61 -1.86 -3.53
N ARG A 161 -5.08 -2.99 -3.99
CA ARG A 161 -5.83 -3.97 -4.77
C ARG A 161 -5.57 -5.40 -4.27
N SER A 162 -6.62 -6.08 -3.84
CA SER A 162 -6.63 -7.56 -3.74
C SER A 162 -6.49 -8.13 -5.14
N CYS A 163 -5.60 -9.11 -5.37
CA CYS A 163 -5.37 -9.60 -6.72
C CYS A 163 -6.65 -10.18 -7.37
N GLY A 164 -7.06 -9.61 -8.51
CA GLY A 164 -8.34 -9.92 -9.13
C GLY A 164 -8.37 -11.23 -9.92
N ASN A 165 -7.22 -11.70 -10.39
CA ASN A 165 -7.09 -12.86 -11.27
C ASN A 165 -5.90 -13.76 -10.87
N CYS A 166 -5.42 -13.70 -9.62
CA CYS A 166 -4.32 -14.58 -9.19
C CYS A 166 -4.73 -16.06 -9.21
N LYS A 167 -3.74 -16.92 -9.46
CA LYS A 167 -3.91 -18.38 -9.31
C LYS A 167 -4.18 -18.71 -7.84
N GLY A 168 -5.14 -19.59 -7.60
CA GLY A 168 -5.53 -20.02 -6.24
C GLY A 168 -6.42 -19.02 -5.51
N ASN A 169 -6.94 -17.99 -6.21
CA ASN A 169 -7.85 -17.00 -5.64
C ASN A 169 -9.06 -17.64 -4.94
N THR A 170 -9.60 -18.78 -5.39
CA THR A 170 -10.74 -19.41 -4.70
C THR A 170 -10.41 -19.94 -3.30
N ASN A 171 -9.13 -20.15 -2.99
CA ASN A 171 -8.65 -20.67 -1.71
C ASN A 171 -8.03 -19.57 -0.83
N CYS A 172 -8.12 -18.32 -1.26
CA CYS A 172 -7.41 -17.20 -0.65
C CYS A 172 -8.38 -16.10 -0.25
N LYS A 173 -8.37 -15.73 1.04
CA LYS A 173 -9.13 -14.58 1.54
C LYS A 173 -8.17 -13.45 1.86
N ARG A 174 -8.49 -12.25 1.37
CA ARG A 174 -7.71 -11.05 1.63
C ARG A 174 -8.53 -10.04 2.39
N SER A 175 -7.88 -9.35 3.31
CA SER A 175 -8.49 -8.27 4.05
C SER A 175 -7.55 -7.08 4.15
N VAL A 176 -8.13 -5.89 4.27
CA VAL A 176 -7.39 -4.65 4.40
C VAL A 176 -8.03 -3.77 5.45
N HIS A 177 -7.20 -3.14 6.27
CA HIS A 177 -7.56 -2.01 7.08
C HIS A 177 -6.82 -0.77 6.56
N MET A 178 -7.54 0.32 6.27
CA MET A 178 -6.95 1.58 5.82
C MET A 178 -7.40 2.75 6.69
N GLU A 179 -6.46 3.34 7.41
CA GLU A 179 -6.72 4.45 8.31
C GLU A 179 -5.82 5.65 8.01
N GLY A 180 -6.38 6.86 8.12
CA GLY A 180 -5.58 8.09 8.09
C GLY A 180 -4.92 8.38 6.74
N THR A 181 -5.28 7.69 5.67
CA THR A 181 -4.65 7.84 4.36
C THR A 181 -5.03 9.18 3.74
N THR A 182 -4.04 9.89 3.19
CA THR A 182 -4.26 11.12 2.42
C THR A 182 -3.95 10.84 0.96
N ALA A 183 -4.98 10.82 0.12
CA ALA A 183 -4.84 10.52 -1.30
C ALA A 183 -5.41 11.64 -2.17
N VAL A 184 -4.68 12.03 -3.21
CA VAL A 184 -5.06 13.10 -4.14
C VAL A 184 -4.84 12.68 -5.59
N LYS A 185 -5.63 13.26 -6.51
CA LYS A 185 -5.50 13.04 -7.96
C LYS A 185 -5.52 11.56 -8.39
N GLY A 186 -6.34 10.71 -7.76
CA GLY A 186 -6.41 9.30 -8.13
C GLY A 186 -7.81 8.71 -8.29
N GLY A 187 -7.84 7.39 -8.45
CA GLY A 187 -9.04 6.58 -8.63
C GLY A 187 -9.60 6.04 -7.31
N GLU A 188 -9.37 4.76 -7.07
CA GLU A 188 -9.96 4.01 -5.94
C GLU A 188 -8.94 3.91 -4.79
N LEU A 189 -9.35 4.10 -3.55
CA LEU A 189 -8.46 3.76 -2.43
C LEU A 189 -8.30 2.24 -2.31
N ILE A 190 -9.43 1.54 -2.23
CA ILE A 190 -9.45 0.10 -1.93
C ILE A 190 -10.21 -0.65 -3.03
N GLY A 191 -9.60 -1.69 -3.61
CA GLY A 191 -10.25 -2.66 -4.49
C GLY A 191 -10.22 -4.07 -3.91
N ILE A 192 -11.39 -4.65 -3.57
CA ILE A 192 -11.51 -6.01 -3.00
C ILE A 192 -12.35 -6.94 -3.87
N ASN A 193 -12.10 -8.26 -3.81
CA ASN A 193 -12.92 -9.24 -4.51
C ASN A 193 -14.07 -9.74 -3.61
N THR A 194 -15.26 -9.16 -3.75
CA THR A 194 -16.38 -9.43 -2.83
C THR A 194 -16.91 -10.87 -2.96
N ASN A 195 -16.77 -11.48 -4.13
CA ASN A 195 -17.16 -12.87 -4.40
C ASN A 195 -16.27 -13.91 -3.70
N TYR A 196 -15.08 -13.53 -3.23
CA TYR A 196 -14.21 -14.40 -2.42
C TYR A 196 -14.32 -14.11 -0.92
N GLY A 197 -15.20 -13.18 -0.52
CA GLY A 197 -15.37 -12.79 0.87
C GLY A 197 -14.23 -11.92 1.41
N ASP A 198 -13.52 -11.22 0.52
CA ASP A 198 -12.55 -10.21 0.93
C ASP A 198 -13.23 -9.12 1.76
N LYS A 199 -12.51 -8.53 2.71
CA LYS A 199 -13.04 -7.49 3.61
C LYS A 199 -12.18 -6.24 3.62
N ALA A 200 -12.83 -5.08 3.64
CA ALA A 200 -12.19 -3.80 3.86
C ALA A 200 -12.77 -3.14 5.11
N THR A 201 -11.91 -2.61 5.97
CA THR A 201 -12.27 -1.68 7.04
C THR A 201 -11.49 -0.39 6.85
N TYR A 202 -12.10 0.75 7.14
CA TYR A 202 -11.47 2.03 6.89
C TYR A 202 -12.02 3.15 7.78
N SER A 203 -11.16 4.11 8.11
CA SER A 203 -11.48 5.29 8.93
C SER A 203 -10.59 6.47 8.53
N ASN A 204 -11.08 7.70 8.70
CA ASN A 204 -10.24 8.92 8.64
C ASN A 204 -9.43 9.08 7.33
N ASN A 205 -9.96 8.67 6.17
CA ASN A 205 -9.25 8.79 4.88
C ASN A 205 -9.73 10.00 4.08
N CYS A 206 -8.81 10.69 3.40
CA CYS A 206 -9.11 11.73 2.41
C CYS A 206 -8.81 11.20 1.01
N TYR A 207 -9.78 11.29 0.11
CA TYR A 207 -9.67 10.75 -1.25
C TYR A 207 -10.61 11.49 -2.21
N PRO A 208 -10.28 11.51 -3.52
CA PRO A 208 -11.03 12.32 -4.48
C PRO A 208 -12.25 11.61 -5.07
N LYS A 209 -12.28 10.27 -5.10
CA LYS A 209 -13.33 9.51 -5.82
C LYS A 209 -13.93 8.39 -4.99
N THR A 210 -13.32 7.20 -4.97
CA THR A 210 -13.95 6.00 -4.40
C THR A 210 -13.14 5.45 -3.23
N GLN A 211 -13.75 5.39 -2.05
CA GLN A 211 -13.15 4.75 -0.86
C GLN A 211 -12.94 3.26 -1.07
N CYS A 212 -13.99 2.54 -1.48
CA CYS A 212 -13.96 1.10 -1.61
C CYS A 212 -14.76 0.66 -2.83
N GLN A 213 -14.10 -0.07 -3.73
CA GLN A 213 -14.68 -0.65 -4.93
C GLN A 213 -14.66 -2.17 -4.82
N GLY A 214 -15.83 -2.80 -4.91
CA GLY A 214 -15.93 -4.24 -5.03
C GLY A 214 -15.65 -4.71 -6.45
N TYR A 215 -15.09 -5.91 -6.57
CA TYR A 215 -14.83 -6.61 -7.82
C TYR A 215 -15.35 -8.04 -7.74
N LYS A 216 -15.75 -8.59 -8.88
CA LYS A 216 -15.86 -10.03 -9.09
C LYS A 216 -14.51 -10.54 -9.59
N GLY A 217 -13.71 -11.06 -8.67
CA GLY A 217 -12.45 -11.71 -9.00
C GLY A 217 -12.68 -13.07 -9.67
N CYS A 218 -11.62 -13.59 -10.27
CA CYS A 218 -11.58 -14.89 -10.91
C CYS A 218 -10.28 -15.62 -10.52
N ASP A 219 -10.19 -16.91 -10.84
CA ASP A 219 -9.04 -17.75 -10.49
C ASP A 219 -8.36 -18.27 -11.75
N LYS A 220 -7.18 -17.71 -12.06
CA LYS A 220 -6.40 -18.11 -13.25
C LYS A 220 -5.97 -19.58 -13.24
N SER A 221 -6.04 -20.28 -12.09
CA SER A 221 -5.80 -21.73 -12.08
C SER A 221 -6.93 -22.52 -12.78
N LYS A 222 -8.09 -21.90 -13.00
CA LYS A 222 -9.26 -22.49 -13.65
C LYS A 222 -9.46 -22.01 -15.10
N GLY A 223 -8.52 -21.23 -15.64
CA GLY A 223 -8.57 -20.65 -16.98
C GLY A 223 -8.29 -19.15 -16.98
N GLU A 224 -7.91 -18.62 -18.14
CA GLU A 224 -7.67 -17.19 -18.32
C GLU A 224 -8.95 -16.38 -18.09
N CYS A 225 -8.82 -15.29 -17.34
CA CYS A 225 -9.95 -14.47 -16.93
C CYS A 225 -9.47 -13.11 -16.42
N GLU A 226 -10.38 -12.13 -16.50
CA GLU A 226 -10.15 -10.80 -15.94
C GLU A 226 -11.25 -10.44 -14.93
N PRO A 227 -10.91 -9.75 -13.83
CA PRO A 227 -11.90 -9.33 -12.84
C PRO A 227 -12.80 -8.24 -13.42
N SER A 228 -14.07 -8.23 -13.01
CA SER A 228 -15.03 -7.19 -13.39
C SER A 228 -15.44 -6.35 -12.18
N LYS A 229 -15.81 -5.09 -12.39
CA LYS A 229 -16.32 -4.24 -11.30
C LYS A 229 -17.66 -4.79 -10.79
N ALA A 230 -17.82 -4.76 -9.47
CA ALA A 230 -19.07 -5.05 -8.78
C ALA A 230 -19.62 -3.75 -8.15
N ALA A 231 -20.61 -3.88 -7.26
CA ALA A 231 -21.01 -2.77 -6.41
C ALA A 231 -19.84 -2.30 -5.53
N LYS A 232 -19.89 -1.03 -5.12
CA LYS A 232 -18.97 -0.52 -4.10
C LYS A 232 -19.09 -1.33 -2.81
N CYS A 233 -17.97 -1.45 -2.11
CA CYS A 233 -17.90 -1.82 -0.71
C CYS A 233 -17.82 -0.52 0.13
#